data_AF-A0A441AD41-F1
#
_entry.id   AF-A0A441AD41-F1
#
_cell.length_a   1.000
_cell.length_b   1.000
_cell.length_c   1.000
_cell.angle_alpha   90.00
_cell.angle_beta   90.00
_cell.angle_gamma   90.00
#
_symmetry.space_group_name_H-M   'P 1'
#
loop_
_entity.id
_entity.type
_entity.pdbx_description
1 polymer ?
#
loop_
_entity_poly.entity_id
_entity_poly.type
_entity_poly.pdbx_seq_one_letter_code
_entity_poly.pdbx_strand_id
1 'polypeptide(L)'
;CIMMRKCHLNTCPVGVATQDPVLRKRFKGTPEHVINFFFYVAEEVRALLAEMGYTHLDQIIGDTELLEKRALIQHWKARGLDFSKMFFKPDAPHEAVHWTERQKHPIDDVLDRKLIELAKPALEARQPVSIELPIRNVDRSTGAMLSGEVAKRFKHKGLREDTISVKLTGTAGQSFGAFLARGVSFELIGAGNDYVGKGLSGGRIVIRPPENTKIVAAESIIVGNTVLYGATEGEAYFCGVAGERFAVRNSGVAAVVEGVGDHGCEYMTGGIVVVIGQTGRNFAAGMSGGVAYVLDEEGDFAERCNMAMVELEPVPEEDDLME
;
A
#
# COMPACT_ATOMS: atom_id res chain seq x y z
N CYS A 1 5.33 29.71 6.81
CA CYS A 1 3.85 29.78 6.94
C CYS A 1 3.50 31.03 7.74
N ILE A 2 2.45 31.78 7.40
CA ILE A 2 1.97 32.95 8.19
C ILE A 2 0.71 32.62 9.00
N MET A 3 0.41 31.33 9.20
CA MET A 3 -0.72 30.83 10.00
C MET A 3 -2.10 31.39 9.60
N MET A 4 -2.32 31.60 8.29
CA MET A 4 -3.61 32.08 7.76
C MET A 4 -4.75 31.06 7.87
N ARG A 5 -4.44 29.76 8.05
CA ARG A 5 -5.42 28.66 8.21
C ARG A 5 -6.40 28.47 7.03
N LYS A 6 -5.97 28.83 5.81
CA LYS A 6 -6.75 28.66 4.56
C LYS A 6 -6.20 27.58 3.62
N CYS A 7 -5.54 26.56 4.16
CA CYS A 7 -4.85 25.53 3.37
C CYS A 7 -5.81 24.76 2.45
N HIS A 8 -7.03 24.48 2.92
CA HIS A 8 -8.06 23.73 2.18
C HIS A 8 -8.69 24.52 1.02
N LEU A 9 -8.48 25.83 0.94
CA LEU A 9 -9.09 26.69 -0.09
C LEU A 9 -8.22 26.86 -1.33
N ASN A 10 -7.02 26.27 -1.36
CA ASN A 10 -6.03 26.47 -2.43
C ASN A 10 -5.56 27.93 -2.62
N THR A 11 -5.86 28.85 -1.68
CA THR A 11 -5.57 30.29 -1.77
C THR A 11 -4.44 30.74 -0.84
N CYS A 12 -3.39 29.92 -0.64
CA CYS A 12 -2.30 30.31 0.26
C CYS A 12 -1.53 31.53 -0.29
N PRO A 13 -1.52 32.69 0.41
CA PRO A 13 -1.01 33.94 -0.15
C PRO A 13 0.52 33.96 -0.29
N VAL A 14 1.20 33.01 0.36
CA VAL A 14 2.66 32.88 0.42
C VAL A 14 3.18 31.65 -0.31
N GLY A 15 2.33 30.99 -1.12
CA GLY A 15 2.75 29.89 -1.99
C GLY A 15 3.13 28.59 -1.26
N VAL A 16 2.71 28.41 0.00
CA VAL A 16 3.05 27.20 0.79
C VAL A 16 2.05 26.06 0.55
N ALA A 17 0.76 26.28 0.78
CA ALA A 17 -0.29 25.26 0.67
C ALA A 17 -1.27 25.63 -0.46
N THR A 18 -0.79 25.58 -1.70
CA THR A 18 -1.55 25.89 -2.91
C THR A 18 -0.91 25.22 -4.14
N GLN A 19 -1.73 24.76 -5.06
CA GLN A 19 -1.32 24.27 -6.39
C GLN A 19 -1.46 25.34 -7.48
N ASP A 20 -2.05 26.51 -7.17
CA ASP A 20 -2.18 27.63 -8.11
C ASP A 20 -0.78 28.14 -8.54
N PRO A 21 -0.45 28.12 -9.85
CA PRO A 21 0.88 28.52 -10.33
C PRO A 21 1.26 29.97 -10.02
N VAL A 22 0.30 30.89 -9.96
CA VAL A 22 0.53 32.31 -9.66
C VAL A 22 0.84 32.49 -8.18
N LEU A 23 0.11 31.80 -7.29
CA LEU A 23 0.36 31.85 -5.86
C LEU A 23 1.64 31.12 -5.46
N ARG A 24 1.98 29.99 -6.11
CA ARG A 24 3.23 29.26 -5.89
C ARG A 24 4.48 30.10 -6.16
N LYS A 25 4.45 31.00 -7.15
CA LYS A 25 5.54 31.97 -7.41
C LYS A 25 5.83 32.91 -6.24
N ARG A 26 4.92 33.03 -5.27
CA ARG A 26 5.11 33.83 -4.05
C ARG A 26 5.91 33.12 -2.97
N PHE A 27 6.23 31.83 -3.15
CA PHE A 27 7.05 31.09 -2.20
C PHE A 27 8.49 31.61 -2.21
N LYS A 28 8.94 32.15 -1.07
CA LYS A 28 10.29 32.68 -0.86
C LYS A 28 11.11 31.85 0.13
N GLY A 29 10.61 30.67 0.52
CA GLY A 29 11.31 29.80 1.45
C GLY A 29 12.52 29.15 0.77
N THR A 30 13.64 29.03 1.48
CA THR A 30 14.83 28.33 1.02
C THR A 30 15.19 27.22 2.02
N PRO A 31 15.95 26.19 1.60
CA PRO A 31 16.43 25.16 2.52
C PRO A 31 17.17 25.75 3.74
N GLU A 32 17.93 26.82 3.55
CA GLU A 32 18.73 27.48 4.59
C GLU A 32 17.86 28.01 5.74
N HIS A 33 16.65 28.51 5.46
CA HIS A 33 15.72 28.93 6.52
C HIS A 33 15.34 27.78 7.46
N VAL A 34 15.16 26.57 6.92
CA VAL A 34 14.82 25.37 7.71
C VAL A 34 16.04 24.85 8.45
N ILE A 35 17.21 24.86 7.80
CA ILE A 35 18.49 24.50 8.42
C ILE A 35 18.76 25.41 9.64
N ASN A 36 18.64 26.73 9.47
CA ASN A 36 18.86 27.70 10.55
C ASN A 36 17.87 27.50 11.70
N PHE A 37 16.60 27.24 11.39
CA PHE A 37 15.60 26.90 12.42
C PHE A 37 16.04 25.70 13.25
N PHE A 38 16.46 24.59 12.61
CA PHE A 38 16.92 23.41 13.34
C PHE A 38 18.24 23.64 14.08
N PHE A 39 19.15 24.48 13.59
CA PHE A 39 20.32 24.91 14.35
C PHE A 39 19.94 25.66 15.61
N TYR A 40 19.00 26.61 15.54
CA TYR A 40 18.54 27.34 16.73
C TYR A 40 17.87 26.42 17.75
N VAL A 41 17.01 25.49 17.29
CA VAL A 41 16.40 24.49 18.17
C VAL A 41 17.47 23.59 18.81
N ALA A 42 18.44 23.11 18.01
CA ALA A 42 19.52 22.26 18.52
C ALA A 42 20.38 23.01 19.53
N GLU A 43 20.68 24.29 19.30
CA GLU A 43 21.47 25.08 20.24
C GLU A 43 20.73 25.40 21.53
N GLU A 44 19.42 25.66 21.47
CA GLU A 44 18.60 25.80 22.67
C GLU A 44 18.58 24.48 23.47
N VAL A 45 18.44 23.33 22.81
CA VAL A 45 18.54 22.01 23.46
C VAL A 45 19.89 21.82 24.12
N ARG A 46 21.00 22.18 23.45
CA ARG A 46 22.35 22.07 24.02
C ARG A 46 22.54 22.98 25.24
N ALA A 47 22.01 24.20 25.21
CA ALA A 47 22.05 25.11 26.34
C ALA A 47 21.28 24.56 27.54
N LEU A 48 20.08 24.01 27.32
CA LEU A 48 19.27 23.38 28.37
C LEU A 48 19.95 22.12 28.95
N LEU A 49 20.55 21.28 28.10
CA LEU A 49 21.33 20.13 28.56
C LEU A 49 22.48 20.58 29.47
N ALA A 50 23.24 21.59 29.05
CA ALA A 50 24.35 22.13 29.83
C ALA A 50 23.89 22.75 31.16
N GLU A 51 22.76 23.47 31.17
CA GLU A 51 22.15 24.03 32.40
C GLU A 51 21.80 22.93 33.41
N MET A 52 21.32 21.79 32.93
CA MET A 52 21.01 20.62 33.75
C MET A 52 22.24 19.74 34.07
N GLY A 53 23.42 20.03 33.52
CA GLY A 53 24.66 19.27 33.76
C GLY A 53 24.86 18.05 32.86
N TYR A 54 24.12 17.95 31.75
CA TYR A 54 24.23 16.87 30.76
C TYR A 54 24.96 17.33 29.50
N THR A 55 25.58 16.37 28.83
CA THR A 55 26.41 16.60 27.62
C THR A 55 25.76 16.07 26.36
N HIS A 56 24.88 15.08 26.49
CA HIS A 56 24.21 14.41 25.38
C HIS A 56 22.73 14.17 25.73
N LEU A 57 21.89 14.17 24.70
CA LEU A 57 20.44 14.03 24.88
C LEU A 57 20.05 12.63 25.37
N ASP A 58 20.77 11.59 24.96
CA ASP A 58 20.57 10.20 25.37
C ASP A 58 20.62 10.01 26.90
N GLN A 59 21.43 10.81 27.60
CA GLN A 59 21.56 10.78 29.05
C GLN A 59 20.29 11.18 29.81
N ILE A 60 19.31 11.78 29.14
CA ILE A 60 18.06 12.25 29.76
C ILE A 60 16.80 11.68 29.10
N ILE A 61 16.94 10.87 28.04
CA ILE A 61 15.78 10.27 27.37
C ILE A 61 15.10 9.27 28.31
N GLY A 62 13.83 9.53 28.63
CA GLY A 62 13.03 8.68 29.51
C GLY A 62 13.16 9.01 31.01
N ASP A 63 14.03 9.95 31.38
CA ASP A 63 14.21 10.37 32.78
C ASP A 63 13.14 11.38 33.22
N THR A 64 11.94 10.86 33.47
CA THR A 64 10.79 11.65 33.96
C THR A 64 11.04 12.31 35.31
N GLU A 65 12.02 11.84 36.07
CA GLU A 65 12.44 12.42 37.36
C GLU A 65 13.05 13.82 37.22
N LEU A 66 13.50 14.19 36.01
CA LEU A 66 13.98 15.55 35.69
C LEU A 66 12.83 16.55 35.50
N LEU A 67 11.58 16.08 35.49
CA LEU A 67 10.41 16.91 35.28
C LEU A 67 9.72 17.22 36.61
N GLU A 68 9.52 18.51 36.87
CA GLU A 68 8.71 18.99 37.98
C GLU A 68 7.53 19.83 37.51
N LYS A 69 6.47 19.86 38.32
CA LYS A 69 5.33 20.75 38.08
C LYS A 69 5.68 22.14 38.60
N ARG A 70 5.57 23.17 37.76
CA ARG A 70 5.57 24.54 38.26
C ARG A 70 4.37 24.75 39.19
N ALA A 71 4.63 25.13 40.44
CA ALA A 71 3.61 25.45 41.44
C ALA A 71 2.71 26.65 41.07
N LEU A 72 3.10 27.43 40.04
CA LEU A 72 2.59 28.77 39.73
C LEU A 72 1.39 28.84 38.77
N ILE A 73 0.86 27.72 38.27
CA ILE A 73 -0.41 27.77 37.51
C ILE A 73 -1.56 27.92 38.52
N GLN A 74 -1.75 29.13 39.06
CA GLN A 74 -2.92 29.53 39.84
C GLN A 74 -4.17 29.68 38.95
N HIS A 75 -4.35 28.78 37.98
CA HIS A 75 -5.55 28.74 37.17
C HIS A 75 -6.50 27.70 37.77
N TRP A 76 -7.71 28.12 38.12
CA TRP A 76 -8.70 27.26 38.80
C TRP A 76 -9.01 25.97 38.04
N LYS A 77 -8.96 25.98 36.69
CA LYS A 77 -9.14 24.78 35.84
C LYS A 77 -7.99 23.77 35.91
N ALA A 78 -6.82 24.16 36.40
CA ALA A 78 -5.67 23.26 36.54
C ALA A 78 -5.70 22.48 37.87
N ARG A 79 -6.63 22.82 38.77
CA ARG A 79 -6.81 22.11 40.05
C ARG A 79 -7.24 20.67 39.76
N GLY A 80 -6.51 19.71 40.32
CA GLY A 80 -6.82 18.28 40.19
C GLY A 80 -6.19 17.58 38.98
N LEU A 81 -5.32 18.24 38.21
CA LEU A 81 -4.55 17.56 37.16
C LEU A 81 -3.52 16.60 37.78
N ASP A 82 -3.76 15.31 37.58
CA ASP A 82 -2.83 14.25 37.93
C ASP A 82 -1.95 13.88 36.73
N PHE A 83 -0.63 13.97 36.92
CA PHE A 83 0.39 13.65 35.92
C PHE A 83 1.15 12.36 36.28
N SER A 84 0.70 11.61 37.30
CA SER A 84 1.31 10.35 37.74
C SER A 84 1.59 9.40 36.58
N LYS A 85 0.63 9.27 35.64
CA LYS A 85 0.78 8.42 34.44
C LYS A 85 1.82 8.94 33.44
N MET A 86 2.04 10.26 33.38
CA MET A 86 3.01 10.87 32.46
C MET A 86 4.43 10.81 33.04
N PHE A 87 4.57 10.90 34.37
CA PHE A 87 5.86 10.81 35.06
C PHE A 87 6.23 9.39 35.49
N PHE A 88 5.38 8.41 35.20
CA PHE A 88 5.65 7.01 35.52
C PHE A 88 6.95 6.55 34.87
N LYS A 89 7.89 6.09 35.70
CA LYS A 89 9.15 5.48 35.28
C LYS A 89 9.07 3.98 35.58
N PRO A 90 9.21 3.09 34.59
CA PRO A 90 9.31 1.65 34.85
C PRO A 90 10.52 1.34 35.73
N ASP A 91 10.35 0.42 36.67
CA ASP A 91 11.46 -0.11 37.46
C ASP A 91 12.25 -1.12 36.61
N ALA A 92 13.25 -0.61 35.90
CA ALA A 92 14.11 -1.39 35.02
C ALA A 92 15.49 -0.70 34.89
N PRO A 93 16.56 -1.45 34.55
CA PRO A 93 17.86 -0.88 34.27
C PRO A 93 17.78 0.18 33.16
N HIS A 94 18.68 1.18 33.18
CA HIS A 94 18.70 2.25 32.19
C HIS A 94 18.68 1.71 30.74
N GLU A 95 19.45 0.66 30.44
CA GLU A 95 19.53 -0.03 29.15
C GLU A 95 18.21 -0.67 28.68
N ALA A 96 17.34 -1.06 29.61
CA ALA A 96 16.04 -1.65 29.28
C ALA A 96 14.96 -0.60 29.00
N VAL A 97 15.21 0.67 29.36
CA VAL A 97 14.29 1.79 29.13
C VAL A 97 14.75 2.73 28.01
N HIS A 98 15.90 2.44 27.39
CA HIS A 98 16.39 3.17 26.22
C HIS A 98 16.63 2.26 25.02
N TRP A 99 16.70 2.88 23.84
CA TRP A 99 16.94 2.16 22.59
C TRP A 99 18.42 1.77 22.47
N THR A 100 18.73 0.49 22.66
CA THR A 100 20.10 -0.06 22.62
C THR A 100 20.44 -0.80 21.34
N GLU A 101 19.44 -1.31 20.61
CA GLU A 101 19.66 -2.20 19.48
C GLU A 101 18.70 -1.94 18.31
N ARG A 102 19.15 -2.31 17.11
CA ARG A 102 18.29 -2.28 15.93
C ARG A 102 17.32 -3.46 15.97
N GLN A 103 16.09 -3.21 15.55
CA GLN A 103 15.09 -4.27 15.40
C GLN A 103 15.58 -5.34 14.41
N LYS A 104 15.60 -6.61 14.85
CA LYS A 104 15.81 -7.75 13.97
C LYS A 104 14.47 -8.18 13.34
N HIS A 105 14.38 -8.08 12.02
CA HIS A 105 13.21 -8.56 11.28
C HIS A 105 13.41 -10.03 10.88
N PRO A 106 12.42 -10.93 11.09
CA PRO A 106 12.52 -12.35 10.73
C PRO A 106 12.30 -12.56 9.22
N ILE A 107 13.25 -12.08 8.40
CA ILE A 107 13.18 -12.09 6.92
C ILE A 107 14.36 -12.83 6.27
N ASP A 108 15.06 -13.64 7.06
CA ASP A 108 16.24 -14.37 6.62
C ASP A 108 15.85 -15.63 5.83
N ASP A 109 14.72 -16.26 6.18
CA ASP A 109 14.28 -17.53 5.60
C ASP A 109 13.03 -17.41 4.70
N VAL A 110 12.69 -16.19 4.25
CA VAL A 110 11.51 -15.98 3.39
C VAL A 110 11.76 -16.46 1.96
N LEU A 111 10.71 -16.95 1.30
CA LEU A 111 10.76 -17.51 -0.06
C LEU A 111 11.44 -16.58 -1.07
N ASP A 112 11.28 -15.27 -0.92
CA ASP A 112 11.92 -14.26 -1.77
C ASP A 112 13.44 -14.33 -1.81
N ARG A 113 14.10 -14.79 -0.74
CA ARG A 113 15.56 -14.97 -0.75
C ARG A 113 15.98 -15.97 -1.83
N LYS A 114 15.23 -17.07 -1.93
CA LYS A 114 15.42 -18.09 -2.95
C LYS A 114 15.04 -17.56 -4.33
N LEU A 115 13.94 -16.81 -4.45
CA LEU A 115 13.55 -16.19 -5.74
C LEU A 115 14.64 -15.22 -6.25
N ILE A 116 15.19 -14.38 -5.39
CA ILE A 116 16.27 -13.45 -5.75
C ILE A 116 17.53 -14.20 -6.18
N GLU A 117 17.89 -15.26 -5.48
CA GLU A 117 19.04 -16.10 -5.84
C GLU A 117 18.88 -16.70 -7.23
N LEU A 118 17.73 -17.33 -7.49
CA LEU A 118 17.42 -17.95 -8.78
C LEU A 118 17.26 -16.91 -9.90
N ALA A 119 16.84 -15.68 -9.57
CA ALA A 119 16.70 -14.59 -10.52
C ALA A 119 17.99 -13.81 -10.79
N LYS A 120 19.14 -14.18 -10.20
CA LYS A 120 20.42 -13.48 -10.44
C LYS A 120 20.76 -13.26 -11.93
N PRO A 121 20.61 -14.24 -12.84
CA PRO A 121 20.89 -14.02 -14.26
C PRO A 121 20.04 -12.90 -14.89
N ALA A 122 18.77 -12.78 -14.48
CA ALA A 122 17.90 -11.69 -14.91
C ALA A 122 18.29 -10.35 -14.26
N LEU A 123 18.64 -10.35 -12.99
CA LEU A 123 18.99 -9.14 -12.24
C LEU A 123 20.35 -8.55 -12.66
N GLU A 124 21.31 -9.38 -13.06
CA GLU A 124 22.67 -8.95 -13.40
C GLU A 124 22.86 -8.77 -14.91
N ALA A 125 22.34 -9.70 -15.71
CA ALA A 125 22.57 -9.75 -17.16
C ALA A 125 21.30 -9.56 -18.00
N ARG A 126 20.14 -9.32 -17.37
CA ARG A 126 18.83 -9.19 -18.05
C ARG A 126 18.46 -10.40 -18.91
N GLN A 127 18.95 -11.58 -18.52
CA GLN A 127 18.63 -12.84 -19.18
C GLN A 127 17.27 -13.35 -18.69
N PRO A 128 16.40 -13.84 -19.58
CA PRO A 128 15.16 -14.49 -19.17
C PRO A 128 15.43 -15.68 -18.25
N VAL A 129 14.66 -15.79 -17.16
CA VAL A 129 14.70 -16.91 -16.22
C VAL A 129 13.29 -17.43 -15.95
N SER A 130 13.18 -18.76 -15.81
CA SER A 130 11.95 -19.43 -15.37
C SER A 130 12.21 -20.16 -14.06
N ILE A 131 11.36 -19.95 -13.07
CA ILE A 131 11.50 -20.47 -11.72
C ILE A 131 10.22 -21.22 -11.33
N GLU A 132 10.36 -22.46 -10.88
CA GLU A 132 9.23 -23.25 -10.37
C GLU A 132 9.46 -23.66 -8.91
N LEU A 133 8.52 -23.33 -8.01
CA LEU A 133 8.64 -23.63 -6.57
C LEU A 133 7.28 -23.95 -5.93
N PRO A 134 7.24 -24.73 -4.85
CA PRO A 134 6.04 -24.83 -4.02
C PRO A 134 5.83 -23.55 -3.19
N ILE A 135 4.58 -23.26 -2.84
CA ILE A 135 4.22 -22.15 -1.92
C ILE A 135 3.20 -22.60 -0.87
N ARG A 136 3.31 -22.06 0.33
CA ARG A 136 2.40 -22.29 1.46
C ARG A 136 1.87 -20.98 2.01
N ASN A 137 0.78 -21.04 2.79
CA ASN A 137 0.11 -19.85 3.32
C ASN A 137 0.99 -19.01 4.28
N VAL A 138 2.06 -19.61 4.82
CA VAL A 138 3.08 -18.94 5.64
C VAL A 138 4.05 -18.08 4.81
N ASP A 139 4.17 -18.37 3.51
CA ASP A 139 4.98 -17.62 2.55
C ASP A 139 4.20 -16.36 2.15
N ARG A 140 4.38 -15.30 2.95
CA ARG A 140 3.70 -14.01 2.80
C ARG A 140 4.56 -13.04 2.02
N SER A 141 3.91 -12.13 1.29
CA SER A 141 4.56 -11.08 0.50
C SER A 141 5.53 -11.61 -0.55
N THR A 142 5.33 -12.84 -1.02
CA THR A 142 6.15 -13.45 -2.06
C THR A 142 6.18 -12.56 -3.29
N GLY A 143 7.36 -12.26 -3.81
CA GLY A 143 7.65 -11.36 -4.92
C GLY A 143 8.00 -9.92 -4.55
N ALA A 144 7.75 -9.48 -3.31
CA ALA A 144 7.94 -8.09 -2.91
C ALA A 144 9.43 -7.69 -2.82
N MET A 145 10.29 -8.52 -2.23
CA MET A 145 11.73 -8.25 -2.17
C MET A 145 12.37 -8.45 -3.55
N LEU A 146 11.95 -9.46 -4.30
CA LEU A 146 12.38 -9.65 -5.70
C LEU A 146 12.09 -8.39 -6.53
N SER A 147 10.88 -7.86 -6.43
CA SER A 147 10.47 -6.63 -7.10
C SER A 147 11.25 -5.41 -6.59
N GLY A 148 11.58 -5.38 -5.29
CA GLY A 148 12.51 -4.40 -4.73
C GLY A 148 13.90 -4.46 -5.38
N GLU A 149 14.44 -5.65 -5.64
CA GLU A 149 15.72 -5.82 -6.33
C GLU A 149 15.66 -5.37 -7.80
N VAL A 150 14.56 -5.62 -8.49
CA VAL A 150 14.29 -5.09 -9.85
C VAL A 150 14.22 -3.56 -9.81
N ALA A 151 13.41 -2.99 -8.91
CA ALA A 151 13.20 -1.55 -8.80
C ALA A 151 14.49 -0.81 -8.40
N LYS A 152 15.32 -1.37 -7.51
CA LYS A 152 16.62 -0.75 -7.13
C LYS A 152 17.53 -0.58 -8.35
N ARG A 153 17.63 -1.61 -9.20
CA ARG A 153 18.52 -1.68 -10.37
C ARG A 153 17.98 -0.94 -11.59
N PHE A 154 16.70 -1.13 -11.89
CA PHE A 154 16.10 -0.71 -13.16
C PHE A 154 15.04 0.40 -13.01
N LYS A 155 14.76 0.83 -11.77
CA LYS A 155 13.71 1.81 -11.43
C LYS A 155 12.36 1.34 -11.99
N HIS A 156 11.44 2.28 -12.21
CA HIS A 156 10.11 1.98 -12.74
C HIS A 156 10.13 1.41 -14.17
N LYS A 157 11.19 1.67 -14.95
CA LYS A 157 11.34 1.09 -16.29
C LYS A 157 11.41 -0.45 -16.26
N GLY A 158 11.87 -1.03 -15.14
CA GLY A 158 11.88 -2.48 -14.94
C GLY A 158 12.66 -3.26 -16.00
N LEU A 159 12.25 -4.51 -16.19
CA LEU A 159 12.78 -5.42 -17.19
C LEU A 159 11.81 -5.56 -18.37
N ARG A 160 12.23 -6.26 -19.44
CA ARG A 160 11.29 -6.70 -20.48
C ARG A 160 10.30 -7.68 -19.86
N GLU A 161 9.10 -7.72 -20.41
CA GLU A 161 8.06 -8.67 -20.00
C GLU A 161 8.62 -10.10 -19.94
N ASP A 162 8.19 -10.87 -18.93
CA ASP A 162 8.63 -12.26 -18.69
C ASP A 162 10.15 -12.48 -18.56
N THR A 163 10.95 -11.44 -18.32
CA THR A 163 12.37 -11.65 -18.02
C THR A 163 12.53 -12.49 -16.74
N ILE A 164 11.62 -12.37 -15.78
CA ILE A 164 11.53 -13.26 -14.62
C ILE A 164 10.13 -13.87 -14.59
N SER A 165 10.01 -15.12 -15.00
CA SER A 165 8.77 -15.88 -14.91
C SER A 165 8.84 -16.84 -13.72
N VAL A 166 7.85 -16.79 -12.84
CA VAL A 166 7.78 -17.61 -11.62
C VAL A 166 6.47 -18.35 -11.58
N LYS A 167 6.53 -19.68 -11.66
CA LYS A 167 5.40 -20.57 -11.44
C LYS A 167 5.45 -21.11 -10.02
N LEU A 168 4.33 -21.02 -9.32
CA LEU A 168 4.17 -21.48 -7.95
C LEU A 168 3.00 -22.44 -7.84
N THR A 169 3.13 -23.46 -7.00
CA THR A 169 2.07 -24.45 -6.76
C THR A 169 1.76 -24.53 -5.27
N GLY A 170 0.48 -24.33 -4.92
CA GLY A 170 0.01 -24.40 -3.53
C GLY A 170 -0.89 -23.22 -3.14
N THR A 171 -0.86 -22.83 -1.87
CA THR A 171 -1.67 -21.72 -1.36
C THR A 171 -0.76 -20.56 -0.98
N ALA A 172 -0.85 -19.43 -1.66
CA ALA A 172 -0.03 -18.27 -1.35
C ALA A 172 -0.53 -17.57 -0.09
N GLY A 173 0.41 -17.13 0.75
CA GLY A 173 0.09 -16.29 1.89
C GLY A 173 -0.41 -14.89 1.51
N GLN A 174 -0.68 -14.11 2.54
CA GLN A 174 -1.10 -12.71 2.42
C GLN A 174 -0.13 -11.88 1.57
N SER A 175 -0.65 -10.97 0.76
CA SER A 175 0.14 -10.05 -0.07
C SER A 175 0.98 -10.70 -1.17
N PHE A 176 0.53 -11.83 -1.72
CA PHE A 176 1.18 -12.48 -2.87
C PHE A 176 1.32 -11.52 -4.06
N GLY A 177 2.52 -11.38 -4.62
CA GLY A 177 2.77 -10.45 -5.72
C GLY A 177 2.63 -8.98 -5.35
N ALA A 178 2.78 -8.61 -4.07
CA ALA A 178 2.75 -7.21 -3.67
C ALA A 178 3.88 -6.42 -4.34
N PHE A 179 3.53 -5.26 -4.89
CA PHE A 179 4.43 -4.36 -5.60
C PHE A 179 5.17 -5.00 -6.79
N LEU A 180 4.57 -6.03 -7.41
CA LEU A 180 5.23 -6.80 -8.47
C LEU A 180 5.67 -5.87 -9.60
N ALA A 181 6.98 -5.85 -9.86
CA ALA A 181 7.61 -4.92 -10.78
C ALA A 181 7.50 -5.37 -12.24
N ARG A 182 7.58 -4.41 -13.16
CA ARG A 182 7.62 -4.69 -14.60
C ARG A 182 8.72 -5.68 -14.99
N GLY A 183 8.31 -6.68 -15.76
CA GLY A 183 9.15 -7.77 -16.24
C GLY A 183 9.22 -8.98 -15.30
N VAL A 184 8.46 -8.96 -14.20
CA VAL A 184 8.22 -10.10 -13.33
C VAL A 184 6.79 -10.60 -13.54
N SER A 185 6.65 -11.89 -13.80
CA SER A 185 5.37 -12.55 -14.07
C SER A 185 5.19 -13.73 -13.14
N PHE A 186 4.09 -13.76 -12.40
CA PHE A 186 3.75 -14.80 -11.44
C PHE A 186 2.57 -15.62 -11.95
N GLU A 187 2.73 -16.93 -12.05
CA GLU A 187 1.64 -17.90 -12.22
C GLU A 187 1.48 -18.71 -10.93
N LEU A 188 0.31 -18.70 -10.32
CA LEU A 188 -0.03 -19.53 -9.18
C LEU A 188 -1.04 -20.59 -9.58
N ILE A 189 -0.64 -21.86 -9.50
CA ILE A 189 -1.54 -23.01 -9.57
C ILE A 189 -2.00 -23.33 -8.15
N GLY A 190 -3.21 -22.90 -7.82
CA GLY A 190 -3.78 -22.99 -6.48
C GLY A 190 -4.57 -21.73 -6.12
N ALA A 191 -4.41 -21.21 -4.90
CA ALA A 191 -5.22 -20.10 -4.39
C ALA A 191 -4.38 -19.07 -3.62
N GLY A 192 -4.79 -17.80 -3.66
CA GLY A 192 -4.19 -16.70 -2.90
C GLY A 192 -5.04 -16.28 -1.71
N ASN A 193 -4.40 -15.81 -0.63
CA ASN A 193 -5.12 -15.16 0.47
C ASN A 193 -5.40 -13.67 0.15
N ASP A 194 -5.61 -12.81 1.15
CA ASP A 194 -5.90 -11.39 0.91
C ASP A 194 -4.69 -10.64 0.34
N TYR A 195 -4.98 -9.47 -0.24
CA TYR A 195 -4.01 -8.50 -0.75
C TYR A 195 -3.14 -9.00 -1.92
N VAL A 196 -3.61 -9.99 -2.68
CA VAL A 196 -2.95 -10.40 -3.93
C VAL A 196 -2.76 -9.17 -4.83
N GLY A 197 -1.54 -8.98 -5.34
CA GLY A 197 -1.20 -7.85 -6.19
C GLY A 197 -1.36 -6.48 -5.52
N LYS A 198 -1.30 -6.38 -4.18
CA LYS A 198 -1.30 -5.09 -3.47
C LYS A 198 -0.23 -4.17 -4.04
N GLY A 199 -0.65 -3.00 -4.51
CA GLY A 199 0.24 -2.02 -5.13
C GLY A 199 0.97 -2.54 -6.38
N LEU A 200 0.37 -3.46 -7.15
CA LEU A 200 0.93 -3.99 -8.40
C LEU A 200 1.43 -2.83 -9.28
N SER A 201 2.68 -2.95 -9.77
CA SER A 201 3.46 -1.86 -10.36
C SER A 201 4.20 -2.30 -11.63
N GLY A 202 3.45 -2.93 -12.54
CA GLY A 202 3.84 -3.25 -13.91
C GLY A 202 4.10 -4.74 -14.17
N GLY A 203 4.06 -5.58 -13.12
CA GLY A 203 4.16 -7.03 -13.27
C GLY A 203 2.86 -7.68 -13.76
N ARG A 204 2.93 -8.98 -14.05
CA ARG A 204 1.77 -9.83 -14.37
C ARG A 204 1.51 -10.83 -13.25
N ILE A 205 0.24 -11.02 -12.89
CA ILE A 205 -0.20 -12.10 -11.98
C ILE A 205 -1.26 -12.95 -12.67
N VAL A 206 -1.12 -14.27 -12.62
CA VAL A 206 -2.13 -15.24 -13.06
C VAL A 206 -2.37 -16.21 -11.91
N ILE A 207 -3.62 -16.43 -11.53
CA ILE A 207 -3.99 -17.43 -10.52
C ILE A 207 -5.10 -18.29 -11.08
N ARG A 208 -4.89 -19.60 -11.03
CA ARG A 208 -5.85 -20.60 -11.50
C ARG A 208 -5.83 -21.85 -10.63
N PRO A 209 -6.94 -22.60 -10.55
CA PRO A 209 -6.93 -23.85 -9.81
C PRO A 209 -6.08 -24.93 -10.53
N PRO A 210 -5.71 -26.00 -9.82
CA PRO A 210 -5.11 -27.19 -10.44
C PRO A 210 -6.06 -27.82 -11.49
N GLU A 211 -5.53 -28.35 -12.59
CA GLU A 211 -6.32 -28.92 -13.70
C GLU A 211 -7.23 -30.08 -13.28
N ASN A 212 -6.83 -30.81 -12.25
CA ASN A 212 -7.51 -31.97 -11.69
C ASN A 212 -8.45 -31.62 -10.52
N THR A 213 -8.80 -30.35 -10.36
CA THR A 213 -9.80 -29.91 -9.38
C THR A 213 -11.21 -30.33 -9.79
N LYS A 214 -12.08 -30.55 -8.80
CA LYS A 214 -13.52 -30.78 -9.02
C LYS A 214 -14.36 -29.51 -8.84
N ILE A 215 -13.72 -28.41 -8.45
CA ILE A 215 -14.43 -27.14 -8.21
C ILE A 215 -14.83 -26.50 -9.54
N VAL A 216 -15.97 -25.83 -9.55
CA VAL A 216 -16.32 -24.89 -10.61
C VAL A 216 -15.66 -23.56 -10.25
N ALA A 217 -14.69 -23.13 -11.05
CA ALA A 217 -13.87 -21.95 -10.75
C ALA A 217 -14.72 -20.70 -10.53
N ALA A 218 -15.69 -20.46 -11.43
CA ALA A 218 -16.60 -19.31 -11.39
C ALA A 218 -17.51 -19.25 -10.15
N GLU A 219 -17.63 -20.35 -9.39
CA GLU A 219 -18.43 -20.42 -8.17
C GLU A 219 -17.57 -20.51 -6.89
N SER A 220 -16.24 -20.46 -7.03
CA SER A 220 -15.30 -20.77 -5.95
C SER A 220 -14.32 -19.63 -5.69
N ILE A 221 -14.10 -19.31 -4.41
CA ILE A 221 -13.11 -18.30 -4.00
C ILE A 221 -11.70 -18.78 -4.35
N ILE A 222 -11.00 -18.00 -5.18
CA ILE A 222 -9.61 -18.26 -5.60
C ILE A 222 -8.63 -17.27 -4.97
N VAL A 223 -9.10 -16.06 -4.66
CA VAL A 223 -8.34 -15.01 -3.97
C VAL A 223 -9.16 -14.32 -2.89
N GLY A 224 -8.50 -13.88 -1.83
CA GLY A 224 -9.17 -13.23 -0.70
C GLY A 224 -9.60 -11.78 -0.99
N ASN A 225 -9.56 -10.95 0.05
CA ASN A 225 -10.05 -9.58 0.04
C ASN A 225 -8.99 -8.57 -0.40
N THR A 226 -9.44 -7.36 -0.77
CA THR A 226 -8.58 -6.18 -1.00
C THR A 226 -7.46 -6.45 -2.01
N VAL A 227 -7.80 -7.26 -3.02
CA VAL A 227 -6.94 -7.64 -4.15
C VAL A 227 -6.70 -6.41 -5.01
N LEU A 228 -5.47 -6.24 -5.51
CA LEU A 228 -5.01 -5.09 -6.31
C LEU A 228 -5.12 -3.74 -5.59
N TYR A 229 -5.09 -3.73 -4.27
CA TYR A 229 -5.21 -2.49 -3.49
C TYR A 229 -4.18 -1.43 -3.90
N GLY A 230 -4.66 -0.30 -4.42
CA GLY A 230 -3.81 0.82 -4.80
C GLY A 230 -2.84 0.51 -5.93
N ALA A 231 -3.14 -0.50 -6.75
CA ALA A 231 -2.30 -0.87 -7.88
C ALA A 231 -2.27 0.23 -8.95
N THR A 232 -1.13 0.39 -9.63
CA THR A 232 -0.88 1.54 -10.52
C THR A 232 -0.64 1.14 -11.96
N GLU A 233 -0.08 -0.04 -12.21
CA GLU A 233 0.20 -0.54 -13.55
C GLU A 233 0.36 -2.06 -13.51
N GLY A 234 0.09 -2.74 -14.62
CA GLY A 234 0.26 -4.19 -14.76
C GLY A 234 -1.04 -4.89 -15.10
N GLU A 235 -1.01 -6.21 -15.03
CA GLU A 235 -2.14 -7.05 -15.40
C GLU A 235 -2.33 -8.22 -14.43
N ALA A 236 -3.59 -8.59 -14.18
CA ALA A 236 -3.92 -9.65 -13.25
C ALA A 236 -5.11 -10.50 -13.73
N TYR A 237 -4.95 -11.82 -13.74
CA TYR A 237 -5.94 -12.75 -14.25
C TYR A 237 -6.27 -13.79 -13.18
N PHE A 238 -7.54 -13.90 -12.82
CA PHE A 238 -8.02 -14.78 -11.75
C PHE A 238 -9.10 -15.71 -12.31
N CYS A 239 -8.77 -17.00 -12.41
CA CYS A 239 -9.74 -18.04 -12.73
C CYS A 239 -10.45 -18.46 -11.42
N GLY A 240 -11.46 -17.67 -11.06
CA GLY A 240 -12.35 -17.87 -9.93
C GLY A 240 -12.79 -16.57 -9.27
N VAL A 241 -13.47 -16.69 -8.12
CA VAL A 241 -14.10 -15.56 -7.43
C VAL A 241 -13.12 -14.88 -6.47
N ALA A 242 -13.10 -13.56 -6.46
CA ALA A 242 -12.39 -12.76 -5.47
C ALA A 242 -13.31 -12.39 -4.28
N GLY A 243 -12.71 -12.19 -3.11
CA GLY A 243 -13.41 -11.69 -1.94
C GLY A 243 -13.86 -10.22 -2.07
N GLU A 244 -14.08 -9.59 -0.92
CA GLU A 244 -14.52 -8.20 -0.82
C GLU A 244 -13.44 -7.21 -1.27
N ARG A 245 -13.86 -6.01 -1.69
CA ARG A 245 -12.97 -4.89 -2.08
C ARG A 245 -11.97 -5.25 -3.16
N PHE A 246 -12.38 -6.07 -4.12
CA PHE A 246 -11.58 -6.34 -5.31
C PHE A 246 -11.28 -5.03 -6.05
N ALA A 247 -10.02 -4.81 -6.45
CA ALA A 247 -9.56 -3.62 -7.16
C ALA A 247 -9.81 -2.28 -6.42
N VAL A 248 -9.89 -2.30 -5.09
CA VAL A 248 -10.04 -1.07 -4.30
C VAL A 248 -8.88 -0.11 -4.54
N ARG A 249 -9.18 1.14 -4.87
CA ARG A 249 -8.19 2.16 -5.26
C ARG A 249 -7.29 1.77 -6.45
N ASN A 250 -7.72 0.86 -7.32
CA ASN A 250 -7.02 0.60 -8.57
C ASN A 250 -6.87 1.92 -9.36
N SER A 251 -5.67 2.18 -9.84
CA SER A 251 -5.29 3.42 -10.50
C SER A 251 -4.66 3.19 -11.88
N GLY A 252 -4.61 1.94 -12.37
CA GLY A 252 -4.07 1.66 -13.70
C GLY A 252 -3.82 0.20 -14.08
N VAL A 253 -4.23 -0.78 -13.27
CA VAL A 253 -4.11 -2.21 -13.62
C VAL A 253 -5.29 -2.65 -14.48
N ALA A 254 -5.00 -3.53 -15.45
CA ALA A 254 -5.98 -4.33 -16.17
C ALA A 254 -6.22 -5.65 -15.42
N ALA A 255 -7.46 -6.01 -15.09
CA ALA A 255 -7.75 -7.25 -14.38
C ALA A 255 -8.96 -7.99 -14.93
N VAL A 256 -8.91 -9.33 -14.90
CA VAL A 256 -10.03 -10.22 -15.23
C VAL A 256 -10.28 -11.16 -14.06
N VAL A 257 -11.53 -11.32 -13.65
CA VAL A 257 -11.96 -12.17 -12.53
C VAL A 257 -13.34 -12.77 -12.80
N GLU A 258 -13.62 -13.98 -12.30
CA GLU A 258 -14.89 -14.70 -12.53
C GLU A 258 -15.99 -14.38 -11.50
N GLY A 259 -15.75 -13.40 -10.63
CA GLY A 259 -16.73 -12.93 -9.67
C GLY A 259 -16.06 -12.13 -8.55
N VAL A 260 -16.81 -11.28 -7.87
CA VAL A 260 -16.28 -10.44 -6.79
C VAL A 260 -17.29 -10.34 -5.64
N GLY A 261 -16.79 -10.22 -4.41
CA GLY A 261 -17.61 -9.90 -3.24
C GLY A 261 -18.08 -8.44 -3.21
N ASP A 262 -18.54 -8.00 -2.03
CA ASP A 262 -19.00 -6.62 -1.82
C ASP A 262 -17.88 -5.60 -2.07
N HIS A 263 -18.25 -4.39 -2.49
CA HIS A 263 -17.35 -3.25 -2.68
C HIS A 263 -16.30 -3.42 -3.79
N GLY A 264 -16.62 -4.18 -4.85
CA GLY A 264 -15.77 -4.24 -6.04
C GLY A 264 -15.53 -2.85 -6.64
N CYS A 265 -14.30 -2.58 -7.08
CA CYS A 265 -13.85 -1.31 -7.67
C CYS A 265 -14.06 -0.06 -6.78
N GLU A 266 -14.20 -0.22 -5.46
CA GLU A 266 -14.35 0.91 -4.53
C GLU A 266 -13.16 1.88 -4.66
N TYR A 267 -13.43 3.18 -4.80
CA TYR A 267 -12.42 4.23 -4.98
C TYR A 267 -11.46 4.04 -6.16
N MET A 268 -11.83 3.26 -7.19
CA MET A 268 -11.03 3.12 -8.39
C MET A 268 -10.90 4.47 -9.12
N THR A 269 -9.70 4.79 -9.60
CA THR A 269 -9.37 6.06 -10.26
C THR A 269 -8.77 5.88 -11.66
N GLY A 270 -8.47 4.63 -12.05
CA GLY A 270 -7.93 4.28 -13.37
C GLY A 270 -7.75 2.78 -13.51
N GLY A 271 -7.47 2.31 -14.72
CA GLY A 271 -7.35 0.90 -15.06
C GLY A 271 -8.62 0.33 -15.70
N ILE A 272 -8.59 -0.98 -15.97
CA ILE A 272 -9.69 -1.73 -16.60
C ILE A 272 -9.96 -2.96 -15.74
N VAL A 273 -11.20 -3.19 -15.34
CA VAL A 273 -11.61 -4.40 -14.63
C VAL A 273 -12.68 -5.11 -15.42
N VAL A 274 -12.53 -6.42 -15.62
CA VAL A 274 -13.54 -7.27 -16.26
C VAL A 274 -13.98 -8.32 -15.25
N VAL A 275 -15.27 -8.35 -14.94
CA VAL A 275 -15.89 -9.33 -14.05
C VAL A 275 -16.80 -10.21 -14.88
N ILE A 276 -16.40 -11.46 -15.10
CA ILE A 276 -17.15 -12.47 -15.87
C ILE A 276 -17.94 -13.38 -14.92
N GLY A 277 -18.74 -12.78 -14.05
CA GLY A 277 -19.61 -13.49 -13.10
C GLY A 277 -20.25 -12.56 -12.08
N GLN A 278 -20.77 -13.12 -10.98
CA GLN A 278 -21.55 -12.35 -10.00
C GLN A 278 -20.71 -11.31 -9.24
N THR A 279 -21.34 -10.18 -8.90
CA THR A 279 -20.77 -9.12 -8.06
C THR A 279 -21.48 -9.02 -6.72
N GLY A 280 -20.77 -8.58 -5.68
CA GLY A 280 -21.40 -8.14 -4.44
C GLY A 280 -22.03 -6.75 -4.53
N ARG A 281 -22.53 -6.28 -3.39
CA ARG A 281 -23.21 -4.98 -3.24
C ARG A 281 -22.24 -3.82 -3.21
N ASN A 282 -22.78 -2.62 -3.45
CA ASN A 282 -22.06 -1.35 -3.36
C ASN A 282 -20.81 -1.34 -4.27
N PHE A 283 -20.92 -1.98 -5.44
CA PHE A 283 -19.91 -1.97 -6.48
C PHE A 283 -19.68 -0.53 -6.97
N ALA A 284 -18.44 -0.19 -7.34
CA ALA A 284 -18.02 1.12 -7.84
C ALA A 284 -18.25 2.32 -6.89
N ALA A 285 -18.46 2.08 -5.60
CA ALA A 285 -18.62 3.17 -4.63
C ALA A 285 -17.38 4.07 -4.59
N GLY A 286 -17.58 5.37 -4.86
CA GLY A 286 -16.49 6.35 -4.92
C GLY A 286 -15.52 6.16 -6.10
N MET A 287 -15.86 5.31 -7.08
CA MET A 287 -15.09 5.16 -8.31
C MET A 287 -15.17 6.45 -9.11
N SER A 288 -14.02 7.09 -9.32
CA SER A 288 -13.91 8.39 -9.98
C SER A 288 -13.16 8.33 -11.31
N GLY A 289 -12.72 7.15 -11.74
CA GLY A 289 -12.04 6.94 -13.01
C GLY A 289 -11.68 5.48 -13.29
N GLY A 290 -11.42 5.17 -14.55
CA GLY A 290 -11.25 3.80 -15.06
C GLY A 290 -12.55 3.23 -15.63
N VAL A 291 -12.51 1.99 -16.13
CA VAL A 291 -13.66 1.30 -16.73
C VAL A 291 -13.80 -0.09 -16.10
N ALA A 292 -15.02 -0.47 -15.76
CA ALA A 292 -15.35 -1.81 -15.31
C ALA A 292 -16.40 -2.43 -16.24
N TYR A 293 -16.09 -3.59 -16.80
CA TYR A 293 -17.04 -4.42 -17.55
C TYR A 293 -17.55 -5.50 -16.62
N VAL A 294 -18.87 -5.67 -16.55
CA VAL A 294 -19.52 -6.67 -15.70
C VAL A 294 -20.48 -7.47 -16.56
N LEU A 295 -20.30 -8.79 -16.57
CA LEU A 295 -21.24 -9.71 -17.17
C LEU A 295 -22.47 -9.83 -16.26
N ASP A 296 -23.62 -9.33 -16.73
CA ASP A 296 -24.88 -9.35 -16.00
C ASP A 296 -25.92 -10.25 -16.70
N GLU A 297 -25.81 -11.56 -16.48
CA GLU A 297 -26.75 -12.53 -17.08
C GLU A 297 -28.16 -12.46 -16.46
N GLU A 298 -28.28 -11.97 -15.22
CA GLU A 298 -29.54 -11.91 -14.47
C GLU A 298 -30.27 -10.56 -14.68
N GLY A 299 -29.57 -9.53 -15.14
CA GLY A 299 -30.11 -8.19 -15.38
C GLY A 299 -30.34 -7.38 -14.10
N ASP A 300 -29.69 -7.74 -12.99
CA ASP A 300 -29.90 -7.16 -11.66
C ASP A 300 -28.66 -6.40 -11.13
N PHE A 301 -27.61 -6.22 -11.94
CA PHE A 301 -26.37 -5.56 -11.52
C PHE A 301 -26.61 -4.12 -11.04
N ALA A 302 -27.57 -3.42 -11.66
CA ALA A 302 -27.93 -2.05 -11.29
C ALA A 302 -28.38 -1.93 -9.81
N GLU A 303 -28.96 -2.97 -9.22
CA GLU A 303 -29.36 -2.97 -7.81
C GLU A 303 -28.16 -3.09 -6.85
N ARG A 304 -27.04 -3.61 -7.35
CA ARG A 304 -25.80 -3.84 -6.60
C ARG A 304 -24.75 -2.75 -6.84
N CYS A 305 -24.92 -1.94 -7.88
CA CYS A 305 -24.02 -0.85 -8.24
C CYS A 305 -24.32 0.47 -7.49
N ASN A 306 -23.29 1.16 -7.03
CA ASN A 306 -23.43 2.49 -6.43
C ASN A 306 -23.32 3.58 -7.50
N MET A 307 -24.48 4.12 -7.89
CA MET A 307 -24.62 5.11 -8.96
C MET A 307 -24.23 6.56 -8.59
N ALA A 308 -23.57 6.80 -7.44
CA ALA A 308 -23.27 8.16 -7.00
C ALA A 308 -22.22 8.89 -7.85
N MET A 309 -21.32 8.15 -8.52
CA MET A 309 -20.21 8.71 -9.31
C MET A 309 -19.97 8.00 -10.65
N VAL A 310 -20.75 6.96 -10.96
CA VAL A 310 -20.61 6.15 -12.17
C VAL A 310 -21.91 6.09 -12.94
N GLU A 311 -21.81 5.77 -14.22
CA GLU A 311 -22.92 5.51 -15.14
C GLU A 311 -22.79 4.09 -15.69
N LEU A 312 -23.92 3.46 -16.00
CA LEU A 312 -23.97 2.12 -16.60
C LEU A 312 -24.42 2.28 -18.04
N GLU A 313 -23.61 1.76 -18.97
CA GLU A 313 -23.90 1.76 -20.40
C GLU A 313 -23.73 0.33 -20.94
N PRO A 314 -24.60 -0.13 -21.85
CA PRO A 314 -24.37 -1.37 -22.58
C PRO A 314 -23.14 -1.23 -23.49
N VAL A 315 -22.56 -2.35 -23.90
CA VAL A 315 -21.47 -2.33 -24.89
C VAL A 315 -22.08 -2.00 -26.26
N PRO A 316 -21.43 -1.21 -27.15
CA PRO A 316 -22.05 -0.72 -28.39
C PRO A 316 -22.68 -1.79 -29.29
N GLU A 317 -22.11 -3.01 -29.35
CA GLU A 317 -22.70 -4.12 -30.11
C GLU A 317 -24.04 -4.61 -29.51
N GLU A 318 -24.25 -4.46 -28.20
CA GLU A 318 -25.53 -4.71 -27.54
C GLU A 318 -26.50 -3.54 -27.69
N ASP A 319 -26.01 -2.30 -27.66
CA ASP A 319 -26.82 -1.09 -27.87
C ASP A 319 -27.46 -1.10 -29.27
N ASP A 320 -26.67 -1.44 -30.30
CA ASP A 320 -27.12 -1.62 -31.69
C ASP A 320 -28.14 -2.77 -31.87
N LEU A 321 -28.17 -3.76 -30.96
CA LEU A 321 -29.13 -4.87 -30.95
C LEU A 321 -30.44 -4.53 -30.21
N MET A 322 -30.42 -3.49 -29.36
CA MET A 322 -31.55 -3.05 -28.56
C MET A 322 -32.39 -1.94 -29.24
N GLU A 323 -31.82 -1.22 -30.21
CA GLU A 323 -32.53 -0.29 -31.12
C GLU A 323 -33.28 -1.01 -32.27
#